data_AF-A0A8X6F454-F1
#
_entry.id   AF-A0A8X6F454-F1
#
_cell.length_a   1.000
_cell.length_b   1.000
_cell.length_c   1.000
_cell.angle_alpha   90.00
_cell.angle_beta   90.00
_cell.angle_gamma   90.00
#
_symmetry.space_group_name_H-M   'P 1'
#
loop_
_entity.id
_entity.type
_entity.pdbx_description
1 polymer ?
#
loop_
_entity_poly.entity_id
_entity_poly.type
_entity_poly.pdbx_seq_one_letter_code
_entity_poly.pdbx_strand_id
1 'polypeptide(L)'
;MQAIGQLAGGIAHDFNNILTGIIGFCDLLLLQHSAGDPSFGDIIQIQQNAKRGSNLVRQLLAFSRRQTLQPKIIDVNRTIANLMK
;
A
#
# COMPACT_ATOMS: atom_id res chain seq x y z
N MET A 1 16.16 15.30 2.65
CA MET A 1 14.75 15.11 2.23
C MET A 1 14.49 13.74 1.55
N GLN A 2 15.39 12.75 1.66
CA GLN A 2 15.26 11.38 1.10
C GLN A 2 14.49 10.40 2.03
N ALA A 3 14.42 10.71 3.33
CA ALA A 3 13.87 9.83 4.35
C ALA A 3 12.33 9.71 4.29
N ILE A 4 11.61 10.73 3.82
CA ILE A 4 10.13 10.75 3.84
C ILE A 4 9.55 9.76 2.83
N GLY A 5 10.15 9.64 1.64
CA GLY A 5 9.66 8.72 0.59
C GLY A 5 9.89 7.24 0.91
N GLN A 6 11.05 6.90 1.49
CA GLN A 6 11.34 5.54 1.96
C GLN A 6 10.47 5.15 3.16
N LEU A 7 10.30 6.06 4.12
CA LEU A 7 9.49 5.82 5.31
C LEU A 7 7.99 5.72 4.96
N ALA A 8 7.50 6.56 4.04
CA ALA A 8 6.13 6.45 3.51
C ALA A 8 5.92 5.14 2.72
N GLY A 9 6.94 4.66 2.02
CA GLY A 9 6.97 3.36 1.36
C GLY A 9 6.70 2.19 2.31
N GLY A 10 7.47 2.12 3.40
CA GLY A 10 7.34 1.08 4.42
C GLY A 10 6.00 1.14 5.16
N ILE A 11 5.62 2.33 5.65
CA ILE A 11 4.35 2.51 6.38
C ILE A 11 3.15 2.13 5.52
N ALA A 12 3.14 2.53 4.25
CA ALA A 12 2.03 2.24 3.36
C ALA A 12 1.96 0.76 2.95
N HIS A 13 3.10 0.07 2.86
CA HIS A 13 3.13 -1.37 2.67
C HIS A 13 2.47 -2.09 3.86
N ASP A 14 2.89 -1.76 5.09
CA ASP A 14 2.34 -2.38 6.30
C ASP A 14 0.84 -2.08 6.47
N PHE A 15 0.42 -0.87 6.14
CA PHE A 15 -1.00 -0.51 6.10
C PHE A 15 -1.80 -1.36 5.11
N ASN A 16 -1.25 -1.57 3.90
CA ASN A 16 -1.90 -2.44 2.92
C ASN A 16 -1.95 -3.90 3.38
N ASN A 17 -0.96 -4.39 4.11
CA ASN A 17 -0.97 -5.74 4.66
C ASN A 17 -2.12 -5.94 5.65
N ILE A 18 -2.30 -4.98 6.57
CA ILE A 18 -3.41 -5.00 7.54
C ILE A 18 -4.76 -4.94 6.81
N LEU A 19 -4.92 -3.99 5.88
CA LEU A 19 -6.17 -3.83 5.13
C LEU A 19 -6.49 -5.06 4.27
N THR A 20 -5.46 -5.70 3.68
CA THR A 20 -5.63 -6.95 2.92
C THR A 20 -6.14 -8.07 3.80
N GLY A 21 -5.60 -8.20 5.03
CA GLY A 21 -6.11 -9.16 6.02
C GLY A 21 -7.56 -8.90 6.39
N ILE A 22 -7.92 -7.65 6.68
CA ILE A 22 -9.30 -7.25 7.01
C ILE A 22 -10.24 -7.59 5.87
N ILE A 23 -9.89 -7.24 4.63
CA ILE A 23 -10.71 -7.55 3.45
C ILE A 23 -10.88 -9.06 3.30
N GLY A 24 -9.81 -9.85 3.45
CA GLY A 24 -9.87 -11.31 3.37
C GLY A 24 -10.76 -11.94 4.44
N PHE A 25 -10.72 -11.46 5.68
CA PHE A 25 -11.64 -11.92 6.72
C PHE A 25 -13.09 -11.54 6.39
N CYS A 26 -13.35 -10.34 5.87
CA CYS A 26 -14.68 -9.99 5.38
C CYS A 26 -15.14 -10.91 4.25
N ASP A 27 -14.26 -11.23 3.28
CA ASP A 27 -14.59 -12.17 2.19
C ASP A 27 -14.96 -13.55 2.75
N LEU A 28 -14.21 -14.07 3.72
CA LEU A 28 -14.52 -15.35 4.38
C LEU A 28 -15.83 -15.31 5.16
N LEU A 29 -16.12 -14.22 5.87
CA LEU A 29 -17.38 -14.05 6.58
C LEU A 29 -18.57 -13.99 5.61
N LEU A 30 -18.44 -13.31 4.47
CA LEU A 30 -19.49 -13.24 3.45
C LEU A 30 -19.77 -14.58 2.76
N LEU A 31 -18.88 -15.57 2.87
CA LEU A 31 -19.16 -16.95 2.45
C LEU A 31 -20.09 -17.67 3.42
N GLN A 32 -20.10 -17.26 4.70
CA GLN A 32 -20.88 -17.92 5.77
C GLN A 32 -22.17 -17.15 6.11
N HIS A 33 -22.14 -15.83 6.00
CA HIS A 33 -23.26 -14.94 6.28
C HIS A 33 -23.89 -14.50 4.94
N SER A 34 -25.08 -15.01 4.64
CA SER A 34 -25.83 -14.65 3.42
C SER A 34 -26.62 -13.34 3.61
N ALA A 35 -27.21 -12.80 2.55
CA ALA A 35 -27.90 -11.51 2.58
C ALA A 35 -29.08 -11.39 3.58
N GLY A 36 -29.58 -12.51 4.11
CA GLY A 36 -30.60 -12.52 5.17
C GLY A 36 -30.03 -12.48 6.59
N ASP A 37 -28.71 -12.58 6.75
CA ASP A 37 -28.05 -12.52 8.04
C ASP A 37 -27.97 -11.05 8.55
N PRO A 38 -28.35 -10.78 9.81
CA PRO A 38 -28.26 -9.43 10.39
C PRO A 38 -26.87 -8.79 10.26
N SER A 39 -25.80 -9.59 10.29
CA SER A 39 -24.41 -9.11 10.20
C SER A 39 -23.94 -8.83 8.78
N PHE A 40 -24.66 -9.29 7.74
CA PHE A 40 -24.24 -9.16 6.35
C PHE A 40 -23.96 -7.71 5.94
N GLY A 41 -24.87 -6.80 6.31
CA GLY A 41 -24.75 -5.38 6.02
C GLY A 41 -23.49 -4.76 6.63
N ASP A 42 -23.21 -5.10 7.89
CA ASP A 42 -22.04 -4.61 8.61
C ASP A 42 -20.74 -5.14 7.99
N ILE A 43 -20.69 -6.44 7.66
CA ILE A 43 -19.52 -7.04 7.02
C ILE A 43 -19.22 -6.37 5.67
N ILE A 44 -20.25 -6.11 4.86
CA ILE A 44 -20.12 -5.38 3.59
C ILE A 44 -19.58 -3.97 3.83
N GLN A 45 -20.10 -3.24 4.82
CA GLN A 45 -19.60 -1.89 5.12
C GLN A 45 -18.15 -1.89 5.58
N ILE A 46 -17.75 -2.81 6.47
CA ILE A 46 -16.36 -2.95 6.92
C ILE A 46 -15.44 -3.20 5.71
N GLN A 47 -15.84 -4.12 4.82
CA GLN A 47 -15.06 -4.43 3.63
C GLN A 47 -14.92 -3.21 2.70
N GLN A 48 -16.00 -2.49 2.46
CA GLN A 48 -15.99 -1.29 1.61
C GLN A 48 -15.10 -0.19 2.19
N ASN A 49 -15.15 0.03 3.50
CA ASN A 49 -14.29 0.99 4.18
C ASN A 49 -12.81 0.58 4.10
N ALA A 50 -12.49 -0.70 4.28
CA ALA A 50 -11.13 -1.21 4.13
C ALA A 50 -10.59 -1.05 2.69
N LYS A 51 -11.43 -1.31 1.68
CA LYS A 51 -11.11 -1.07 0.26
C LYS A 51 -10.86 0.42 -0.03
N ARG A 52 -11.67 1.32 0.53
CA ARG A 52 -11.46 2.78 0.43
C ARG A 52 -10.14 3.20 1.09
N GLY A 53 -9.84 2.69 2.27
CA GLY A 53 -8.56 2.92 2.96
C GLY A 53 -7.36 2.50 2.10
N SER A 54 -7.44 1.33 1.46
CA SER A 54 -6.37 0.80 0.60
C SER A 54 -6.12 1.72 -0.60
N ASN A 55 -7.18 2.29 -1.17
CA ASN A 55 -7.08 3.25 -2.27
C ASN A 55 -6.44 4.57 -1.83
N LEU A 56 -6.78 5.09 -0.65
CA LEU A 56 -6.16 6.30 -0.10
C LEU A 56 -4.66 6.11 0.15
N VAL A 57 -4.26 4.98 0.71
CA VAL A 57 -2.84 4.64 0.93
C VAL A 57 -2.08 4.58 -0.39
N ARG A 58 -2.67 3.97 -1.45
CA ARG A 58 -2.07 3.96 -2.79
C ARG A 58 -1.91 5.37 -3.38
N GLN A 59 -2.91 6.24 -3.21
CA GLN A 59 -2.83 7.63 -3.67
C GLN A 59 -1.74 8.41 -2.93
N LEU A 60 -1.63 8.23 -1.61
CA LEU A 60 -0.59 8.86 -0.80
C LEU A 60 0.82 8.39 -1.22
N LEU A 61 0.99 7.10 -1.50
CA LEU A 61 2.23 6.56 -2.05
C LEU A 61 2.57 7.14 -3.42
N ALA A 62 1.59 7.20 -4.32
CA ALA A 62 1.76 7.77 -5.65
C ALA A 62 2.18 9.25 -5.57
N PHE A 63 1.62 10.00 -4.61
CA PHE A 63 2.00 11.37 -4.32
C PHE A 63 3.42 11.47 -3.75
N SER A 64 3.77 10.66 -2.75
CA SER A 64 5.10 10.63 -2.13
C SER A 64 6.21 10.28 -3.13
N ARG A 65 5.93 9.39 -4.08
CA ARG A 65 6.86 8.98 -5.16
C ARG A 65 7.10 10.05 -6.22
N ARG A 66 6.27 11.08 -6.32
CA ARG A 66 6.48 12.21 -7.24
C ARG A 66 7.51 13.23 -6.74
N GLN A 67 8.37 12.85 -5.79
CA GLN A 67 9.57 13.62 -5.48
C GLN A 67 10.37 13.82 -6.77
N THR A 68 10.72 15.08 -7.07
CA THR A 68 11.34 15.50 -8.32
C THR A 68 12.49 14.57 -8.69
N LEU A 69 12.34 13.79 -9.75
CA LEU A 69 13.46 13.07 -10.36
C LEU A 69 14.50 14.15 -10.70
N GLN A 70 15.64 14.12 -10.00
CA GLN A 70 16.82 14.87 -10.38
C GLN A 70 17.74 13.90 -11.14
N PRO A 71 17.52 13.71 -12.46
CA PRO A 71 18.46 12.94 -13.25
C PRO A 71 19.84 13.59 -13.11
N LYS A 72 20.81 12.79 -12.66
CA LYS A 72 22.22 13.18 -12.63
C LYS A 72 22.92 12.43 -13.74
N ILE A 73 23.84 13.11 -14.41
CA ILE A 73 24.77 12.44 -15.32
C ILE A 73 25.68 11.57 -14.44
N ILE A 74 25.66 10.26 -14.67
CA ILE A 74 26.45 9.29 -13.92
C ILE A 74 27.45 8.66 -14.89
N ASP A 75 28.72 8.61 -14.50
CA ASP A 75 29.73 7.83 -15.22
C ASP A 75 29.60 6.36 -14.81
N VAL A 76 29.04 5.56 -15.71
CA VAL A 76 28.77 4.14 -15.51
C VAL A 76 30.05 3.37 -15.18
N ASN A 77 31.17 3.70 -15.82
CA ASN A 77 32.45 3.02 -15.59
C ASN A 77 32.94 3.28 -14.17
N ARG A 78 32.83 4.53 -13.70
CA ARG A 78 33.22 4.90 -12.34
C ARG A 78 32.31 4.28 -11.27
N THR A 79 31.02 4.15 -11.54
CA THR A 79 30.06 3.53 -10.62
C THR A 79 30.31 2.04 -10.45
N ILE A 80 30.57 1.32 -11.56
CA ILE A 80 30.89 -0.11 -11.53
C ILE A 80 32.20 -0.35 -10.78
N ALA A 81 33.24 0.45 -11.05
CA ALA A 81 34.53 0.32 -10.39
C ALA A 81 34.47 0.50 -8.85
N ASN A 82 33.54 1.31 -8.35
CA ASN A 82 33.33 1.50 -6.91
C ASN A 82 32.55 0.36 -6.24
N LEU A 83 31.71 -0.36 -6.98
CA LEU A 83 30.94 -1.51 -6.48
C LEU A 83 31.77 -2.79 -6.39
N MET A 84 32.86 -2.87 -7.16
CA MET A 84 33.77 -4.01 -7.22
C MET A 84 34.96 -3.90 -6.24
N LYS A 85 34.94 -2.91 -5.33
CA LYS A 85 35.85 -2.80 -4.18
C LYS A 85 35.16 -3.30 -2.92
#